data_AF-A0A8J4T9A0-F1
#
_entry.id   AF-A0A8J4T9A0-F1
#
_cell.length_a   1.000
_cell.length_b   1.000
_cell.length_c   1.000
_cell.angle_alpha   90.00
_cell.angle_beta   90.00
_cell.angle_gamma   90.00
#
_symmetry.space_group_name_H-M   'P 1'
#
loop_
_entity.id
_entity.type
_entity.pdbx_description
1 polymer ?
#
loop_
_entity_poly.entity_id
_entity_poly.type
_entity_poly.pdbx_seq_one_letter_code
_entity_poly.pdbx_strand_id
1 'polypeptide(L)'
;MKLLKTKTARFAQVVEECGKPQVYTLWQKPSTDRHLQAELKKNRVMTIVKTESGTDFGIAGFKESKGATYLVFPKSLKQFVDKRVVGIDWTLVRE
;
A
#
# COMPACT_ATOMS: atom_id res chain seq x y z
N MET A 1 -12.96 1.26 -26.07
CA MET A 1 -12.40 0.69 -24.82
C MET A 1 -13.11 1.34 -23.63
N LYS A 2 -13.93 0.57 -22.88
CA LYS A 2 -14.56 1.09 -21.65
C LYS A 2 -13.46 1.27 -20.60
N LEU A 3 -13.12 2.53 -20.29
CA LEU A 3 -12.37 2.87 -19.08
C LEU A 3 -13.25 2.45 -17.91
N LEU A 4 -13.06 1.23 -17.40
CA LEU A 4 -13.59 0.83 -16.10
C LEU A 4 -13.15 1.93 -15.13
N LYS A 5 -14.12 2.67 -14.55
CA LYS A 5 -13.85 3.68 -13.52
C LYS A 5 -13.18 2.96 -12.36
N THR A 6 -11.85 2.86 -12.39
CA THR A 6 -11.07 2.33 -11.27
C THR A 6 -11.40 3.23 -10.09
N LYS A 7 -12.05 2.68 -9.07
CA LYS A 7 -12.38 3.45 -7.87
C LYS A 7 -11.06 3.93 -7.27
N THR A 8 -10.93 5.24 -7.06
CA THR A 8 -9.74 5.84 -6.47
C THR A 8 -10.00 6.25 -5.03
N ALA A 9 -8.97 6.16 -4.19
CA ALA A 9 -8.96 6.76 -2.85
C ALA A 9 -7.75 7.67 -2.72
N ARG A 10 -7.85 8.74 -1.93
CA ARG A 10 -6.70 9.62 -1.65
C ARG A 10 -5.87 9.00 -0.53
N PHE A 11 -4.55 9.07 -0.61
CA PHE A 11 -3.67 8.54 0.43
C PHE A 11 -3.97 9.14 1.81
N ALA A 12 -4.20 10.46 1.87
CA ALA A 12 -4.57 11.14 3.12
C ALA A 12 -5.82 10.55 3.78
N GLN A 13 -6.85 10.19 2.99
CA GLN A 13 -8.05 9.52 3.51
C GLN A 13 -7.71 8.14 4.10
N VAL A 14 -6.84 7.38 3.44
CA VAL A 14 -6.39 6.08 3.98
C VAL A 14 -5.65 6.26 5.30
N VAL A 15 -4.79 7.26 5.40
CA VAL A 15 -4.05 7.57 6.63
C VAL A 15 -4.99 8.03 7.75
N GLU A 16 -6.02 8.80 7.45
CA GLU A 16 -7.02 9.24 8.41
C GLU A 16 -7.82 8.06 8.98
N GLU A 17 -8.31 7.18 8.12
CA GLU A 17 -9.15 6.05 8.52
C GLU A 17 -8.34 4.91 9.14
N CYS A 18 -7.18 4.59 8.54
CA CYS A 18 -6.36 3.42 8.89
C CYS A 18 -5.14 3.75 9.76
N GLY A 19 -4.85 5.02 10.00
CA GLY A 19 -3.69 5.51 10.75
C GLY A 19 -2.43 5.70 9.91
N LYS A 20 -1.43 6.38 10.47
CA LYS A 20 -0.14 6.60 9.80
C LYS A 20 0.61 5.28 9.60
N PRO A 21 0.95 4.92 8.36
CA PRO A 21 1.70 3.70 8.08
C PRO A 21 3.19 3.87 8.40
N GLN A 22 3.89 2.75 8.50
CA GLN A 22 5.34 2.68 8.57
C GLN A 22 5.92 2.04 7.32
N VAL A 23 7.12 2.46 6.91
CA VAL A 23 7.85 1.82 5.82
C VAL A 23 8.30 0.43 6.27
N TYR A 24 8.00 -0.59 5.46
CA TYR A 24 8.44 -1.95 5.69
C TYR A 24 9.47 -2.37 4.64
N THR A 25 10.70 -2.59 5.10
CA THR A 25 11.80 -3.05 4.27
C THR A 25 11.81 -4.58 4.22
N LEU A 26 11.79 -5.15 3.02
CA LEU A 26 11.92 -6.60 2.82
C LEU A 26 13.37 -7.04 3.01
N TRP A 27 13.71 -7.46 4.22
CA TRP A 27 15.04 -8.01 4.53
C TRP A 27 15.22 -9.48 4.15
N GLN A 28 14.12 -10.16 3.85
CA GLN A 28 14.07 -11.58 3.50
C GLN A 28 12.99 -11.81 2.45
N LYS A 29 12.93 -13.02 1.90
CA LYS A 29 11.89 -13.38 0.93
C LYS A 29 10.50 -13.20 1.57
N PRO A 30 9.53 -12.58 0.87
CA PRO A 30 8.17 -12.37 1.40
C PRO A 30 7.49 -13.65 1.90
N SER A 31 7.80 -14.79 1.30
CA SER A 31 7.27 -16.10 1.68
C SER A 31 7.84 -16.65 2.99
N THR A 32 9.06 -16.25 3.35
CA THR A 32 9.72 -16.67 4.60
C THR A 32 9.53 -15.66 5.73
N ASP A 33 9.09 -14.44 5.40
CA ASP A 33 8.81 -13.39 6.36
C ASP A 33 7.48 -13.62 7.09
N ARG A 34 7.54 -14.27 8.26
CA ARG A 34 6.35 -14.51 9.10
C ARG A 34 5.65 -13.22 9.53
N HIS A 35 6.40 -12.13 9.74
CA HIS A 35 5.83 -10.87 10.19
C HIS A 35 5.02 -10.23 9.07
N LEU A 36 5.61 -10.11 7.87
CA LEU A 36 4.89 -9.63 6.69
C LEU A 36 3.65 -10.47 6.39
N GLN A 37 3.77 -11.80 6.45
CA GLN A 37 2.64 -12.71 6.23
C GLN A 37 1.52 -12.50 7.26
N ALA A 38 1.85 -12.20 8.52
CA ALA A 38 0.85 -11.89 9.53
C ALA A 38 0.12 -10.56 9.23
N GLU A 39 0.84 -9.52 8.83
CA GLU A 39 0.24 -8.23 8.46
C GLU A 39 -0.58 -8.32 7.17
N LEU A 40 -0.17 -9.19 6.23
CA LEU A 40 -0.96 -9.51 5.04
C LEU A 40 -2.29 -10.17 5.37
N LYS A 41 -2.29 -11.16 6.26
CA LYS A 41 -3.53 -11.81 6.74
C LYS A 41 -4.46 -10.81 7.44
N LYS A 42 -3.91 -9.78 8.08
CA LYS A 42 -4.69 -8.68 8.70
C LYS A 42 -5.14 -7.61 7.70
N ASN A 43 -4.76 -7.74 6.42
CA ASN A 43 -4.98 -6.75 5.36
C ASN A 43 -4.39 -5.38 5.71
N ARG A 44 -3.20 -5.31 6.29
CA ARG A 44 -2.57 -4.07 6.76
C ARG A 44 -1.45 -3.56 5.87
N VAL A 45 -1.09 -4.32 4.84
CA VAL A 45 0.01 -3.97 3.94
C VAL A 45 -0.54 -3.24 2.73
N MET A 46 0.11 -2.14 2.36
CA MET A 46 -0.07 -1.46 1.08
C MET A 46 1.24 -1.52 0.29
N THR A 47 1.12 -1.75 -1.01
CA THR A 47 2.24 -1.67 -1.95
C THR A 47 2.15 -0.37 -2.72
N ILE A 48 3.18 0.48 -2.61
CA ILE A 48 3.39 1.63 -3.48
C ILE A 48 4.13 1.17 -4.73
N VAL A 49 3.45 1.27 -5.87
CA VAL A 49 3.99 0.93 -7.19
C VAL A 49 4.47 2.22 -7.85
N LYS A 50 5.77 2.27 -8.15
CA LYS A 50 6.36 3.32 -8.98
C LYS A 50 6.13 3.02 -10.45
N THR A 51 5.76 4.03 -11.22
CA THR A 51 5.62 3.92 -12.68
C THR A 51 6.72 4.71 -13.36
N GLU A 52 7.37 4.14 -14.38
CA GLU A 52 8.50 4.76 -15.10
C GLU A 52 8.19 6.15 -15.68
N SER A 53 6.93 6.44 -15.99
CA SER A 53 6.50 7.66 -16.68
C SER A 53 5.43 8.48 -15.93
N GLY A 54 5.20 8.23 -14.64
CA GLY A 54 4.01 8.77 -13.97
C GLY A 54 4.04 8.80 -12.44
N THR A 55 2.90 9.20 -11.86
CA THR A 55 2.69 9.34 -10.42
C THR A 55 2.59 7.99 -9.72
N ASP A 56 3.32 7.84 -8.63
CA ASP A 56 3.23 6.71 -7.71
C ASP A 56 1.79 6.48 -7.24
N PHE A 57 1.42 5.21 -7.12
CA PHE A 57 0.11 4.83 -6.60
C PHE A 57 0.19 3.62 -5.68
N GLY A 58 -0.70 3.59 -4.70
CA GLY A 58 -0.83 2.51 -3.73
C GLY A 58 -1.89 1.49 -4.15
N ILE A 59 -1.62 0.24 -3.79
CA ILE A 59 -2.56 -0.88 -3.84
C ILE A 59 -2.62 -1.47 -2.44
N ALA A 60 -3.82 -1.60 -1.87
CA ALA A 60 -3.99 -2.33 -0.62
C ALA A 60 -3.79 -3.84 -0.87
N GLY A 61 -2.75 -4.39 -0.26
CA GLY A 61 -2.23 -5.73 -0.51
C GLY A 61 -0.74 -5.73 -0.82
N PHE A 62 -0.18 -6.93 -0.90
CA PHE A 62 1.19 -7.15 -1.33
C PHE A 62 1.24 -7.45 -2.82
N LYS A 63 2.04 -6.68 -3.55
CA LYS A 63 2.39 -6.95 -4.94
C LYS A 63 3.88 -6.80 -5.11
N GLU A 64 4.56 -7.91 -5.34
CA GLU A 64 6.00 -7.88 -5.60
C GLU A 64 6.26 -7.18 -6.94
N SER A 65 6.99 -6.06 -6.87
CA SER A 65 7.38 -5.30 -8.06
C SER A 65 8.73 -4.65 -7.81
N LYS A 66 9.56 -4.57 -8.85
CA LYS A 66 10.88 -3.96 -8.77
C LYS A 66 10.75 -2.49 -8.38
N GLY A 67 11.42 -2.09 -7.29
CA GLY A 67 11.37 -0.73 -6.76
C GLY A 67 10.07 -0.35 -6.04
N ALA A 68 9.20 -1.32 -5.72
CA ALA A 68 8.03 -1.07 -4.88
C ALA A 68 8.42 -0.78 -3.42
N THR A 69 7.65 0.07 -2.77
CA THR A 69 7.76 0.35 -1.34
C THR A 69 6.57 -0.24 -0.61
N TYR A 70 6.80 -0.93 0.50
CA TYR A 70 5.73 -1.51 1.30
C TYR A 70 5.46 -0.64 2.52
N LEU A 71 4.19 -0.45 2.80
CA LEU A 71 3.70 0.31 3.94
C LEU A 71 2.85 -0.61 4.81
N VAL A 72 3.10 -0.61 6.12
CA VAL A 72 2.30 -1.35 7.09
C VAL A 72 1.47 -0.36 7.90
N PHE A 73 0.15 -0.54 7.84
CA PHE A 73 -0.81 0.30 8.55
C PHE A 73 -1.16 -0.31 9.91
N PRO A 74 -1.44 0.52 10.94
CA PRO A 74 -1.87 0.01 12.24
C PRO A 74 -3.27 -0.60 12.19
N LYS A 75 -4.14 -0.15 11.27
CA LYS A 75 -5.48 -0.71 11.03
C LYS A 75 -5.61 -1.33 9.64
N SER A 76 -6.65 -2.14 9.49
CA SER A 76 -6.94 -2.87 8.25
C SER A 76 -7.31 -1.95 7.08
N LEU A 77 -6.80 -2.28 5.89
CA LEU A 77 -7.06 -1.63 4.61
C LEU A 77 -8.17 -2.32 3.81
N LYS A 78 -8.95 -3.23 4.42
CA LYS A 78 -9.94 -4.06 3.73
C LYS A 78 -10.91 -3.26 2.85
N GLN A 79 -11.29 -2.05 3.28
CA GLN A 79 -12.16 -1.13 2.54
C GLN A 79 -11.52 -0.43 1.32
N PHE A 80 -10.22 -0.65 1.10
CA PHE A 80 -9.41 -0.08 0.02
C PHE A 80 -8.83 -1.13 -0.95
N VAL A 81 -9.09 -2.44 -0.76
CA VAL A 81 -8.50 -3.54 -1.55
C VAL A 81 -8.74 -3.41 -3.07
N ASP A 82 -9.91 -2.89 -3.48
CA ASP A 82 -10.25 -2.69 -4.89
C ASP A 82 -10.11 -1.23 -5.35
N LYS A 83 -9.41 -0.41 -4.57
CA LYS A 83 -9.22 1.02 -4.85
C LYS A 83 -7.76 1.32 -5.20
N ARG A 84 -7.56 2.14 -6.23
CA ARG A 84 -6.25 2.72 -6.52
C ARG A 84 -6.02 3.91 -5.58
N VAL A 85 -5.01 3.82 -4.73
CA VAL A 85 -4.67 4.90 -3.81
C VAL A 85 -3.75 5.87 -4.53
N VAL A 86 -4.15 7.13 -4.62
CA VAL A 86 -3.46 8.18 -5.40
C VAL A 86 -3.06 9.36 -4.53
N GLY A 87 -2.08 10.13 -5.02
CA GLY A 87 -1.53 11.27 -4.29
C GLY A 87 -0.80 10.81 -3.03
N ILE A 88 0.17 9.91 -3.20
CA ILE A 88 0.99 9.41 -2.10
C ILE A 88 1.77 10.57 -1.50
N ASP A 89 1.53 10.82 -0.22
CA ASP A 89 2.18 11.87 0.55
C ASP A 89 3.11 11.21 1.58
N TRP A 90 4.41 11.25 1.29
CA TRP A 90 5.42 10.64 2.15
C TRP A 90 5.56 11.34 3.51
N THR A 91 5.07 12.57 3.67
CA THR A 91 5.07 13.27 4.96
C THR A 91 4.11 12.65 5.98
N LEU A 92 3.16 11.84 5.51
CA LEU A 92 2.18 11.14 6.35
C LEU A 92 2.64 9.73 6.77
N VAL A 93 3.80 9.29 6.29
CA VAL A 93 4.42 8.00 6.63
C VAL A 93 5.35 8.20 7.83
N ARG A 94 5.31 7.28 8.81
CA ARG A 94 6.24 7.25 9.93
C ARG A 94 7.51 6.50 9.51
N GLU A 95 8.66 7.06 9.86
CA GLU A 95 9.95 6.34 9.85
C GLU A 95 9.97 5.22 10.91
#